data_AF-A0A182GEK2-F1
#
_entry.id   AF-A0A182GEK2-F1
#
_cell.length_a   1.000
_cell.length_b   1.000
_cell.length_c   1.000
_cell.angle_alpha   90.00
_cell.angle_beta   90.00
_cell.angle_gamma   90.00
#
_symmetry.space_group_name_H-M   'P 1'
#
loop_
_entity.id
_entity.type
_entity.pdbx_description
1 polymer ?
#
loop_
_entity_poly.entity_id
_entity_poly.type
_entity_poly.pdbx_seq_one_letter_code
_entity_poly.pdbx_strand_id
1 'polypeptide(L)'
;MDPPDEFLDPIMSSLMMDPVVLPSSRITVDRSTIARHLLSDQSDPFNRSPLTMDQVKRDVELKAKIDAWIKEKREEHAAKLSSEEVKSTAD
;
A
#
# COMPACT_ATOMS: atom_id res chain seq x y z
N MET A 1 3.76 -15.25 -0.28
CA MET A 1 4.90 -14.32 -0.40
C MET A 1 4.39 -13.01 0.13
N ASP A 2 5.07 -12.48 1.13
CA ASP A 2 4.67 -11.22 1.74
C ASP A 2 4.95 -10.06 0.77
N PRO A 3 4.19 -8.95 0.86
CA PRO A 3 4.51 -7.75 0.10
C PRO A 3 5.89 -7.20 0.47
N PRO A 4 6.64 -6.63 -0.49
CA PRO A 4 7.80 -5.80 -0.17
C PRO A 4 7.48 -4.71 0.86
N ASP A 5 8.39 -4.46 1.80
CA ASP A 5 8.19 -3.48 2.88
C ASP A 5 7.87 -2.07 2.35
N GLU A 6 8.44 -1.68 1.21
CA GLU A 6 8.16 -0.39 0.56
C GLU A 6 6.70 -0.21 0.11
N PHE A 7 5.92 -1.30 0.04
CA PHE A 7 4.50 -1.28 -0.32
C PHE A 7 3.58 -1.22 0.91
N LEU A 8 4.14 -1.37 2.11
CA LEU A 8 3.38 -1.41 3.35
C LEU A 8 3.28 -0.03 3.97
N ASP A 9 2.08 0.30 4.44
CA ASP A 9 1.84 1.47 5.27
C ASP A 9 2.64 1.33 6.59
N PRO A 10 3.49 2.30 6.95
CA PRO A 10 4.36 2.21 8.11
C PRO A 10 3.63 2.28 9.46
N ILE A 11 2.35 2.64 9.49
CA ILE A 11 1.51 2.70 10.70
C ILE A 11 0.63 1.46 10.79
N MET A 12 0.00 1.08 9.67
CA MET A 12 -0.98 -0.01 9.62
C MET A 12 -0.37 -1.36 9.25
N SER A 13 0.88 -1.38 8.78
CA SER A 13 1.59 -2.56 8.26
C SER A 13 0.77 -3.34 7.20
N SER A 14 -0.02 -2.61 6.40
CA SER A 14 -0.89 -3.14 5.36
C SER A 14 -0.52 -2.56 4.01
N LEU A 15 -0.83 -3.27 2.93
CA LEU A 15 -0.57 -2.78 1.57
C LEU A 15 -1.23 -1.42 1.33
N MET A 16 -0.47 -0.44 0.82
CA MET A 16 -0.99 0.88 0.47
C MET A 16 -1.80 0.83 -0.82
N MET A 17 -3.05 1.29 -0.77
CA MET A 17 -3.96 1.33 -1.92
C MET A 17 -4.00 2.71 -2.59
N ASP A 18 -3.79 3.79 -1.84
CA ASP A 18 -3.56 5.14 -2.38
C ASP A 18 -2.39 5.78 -1.66
N PRO A 19 -1.13 5.40 -2.00
CA PRO A 19 0.05 5.91 -1.34
C PRO A 19 0.19 7.43 -1.54
N VAL A 20 0.45 8.14 -0.46
CA VAL A 20 0.67 9.59 -0.43
C VAL A 20 1.92 9.94 0.35
N VAL A 21 2.71 10.88 -0.18
CA VAL A 21 3.91 11.40 0.43
C VAL A 21 3.56 12.55 1.37
N LEU A 22 4.04 12.44 2.60
CA LEU A 22 3.99 13.52 3.59
C LEU A 22 5.15 14.49 3.33
N PRO A 23 4.88 15.81 3.24
CA PRO A 23 5.87 16.77 2.74
C PRO A 23 7.08 16.99 3.66
N SER A 24 6.88 16.91 4.99
CA SER A 24 7.93 17.18 5.98
C SER A 24 8.80 15.94 6.25
N SER A 25 8.18 14.79 6.55
CA SER A 25 8.90 13.54 6.83
C SER A 25 9.41 12.84 5.57
N ARG A 26 8.83 13.15 4.40
CA ARG A 26 9.04 12.42 3.13
C ARG A 26 8.63 10.95 3.19
N ILE A 27 7.87 10.56 4.22
CA ILE A 27 7.37 9.20 4.37
C ILE A 27 6.10 9.05 3.52
N THR A 28 5.96 7.89 2.90
CA THR A 28 4.74 7.50 2.17
C THR A 28 3.86 6.66 3.08
N VAL A 29 2.56 6.99 3.10
CA VAL A 29 1.52 6.30 3.88
C VAL A 29 0.28 6.12 3.01
N ASP A 30 -0.66 5.26 3.40
CA ASP A 30 -1.95 5.21 2.72
C ASP A 30 -2.77 6.47 3.01
N ARG A 31 -3.47 6.99 1.99
CA ARG A 31 -4.31 8.19 2.12
C ARG A 31 -5.34 8.05 3.25
N SER A 32 -5.93 6.86 3.41
CA SER A 32 -6.95 6.64 4.45
C SER A 32 -6.34 6.70 5.86
N THR A 33 -5.13 6.19 6.02
CA THR A 33 -4.35 6.25 7.27
C THR A 33 -4.11 7.71 7.69
N ILE A 34 -3.53 8.52 6.79
CA ILE A 34 -3.24 9.92 7.14
C ILE A 34 -4.50 10.75 7.31
N ALA A 35 -5.54 10.51 6.50
CA ALA A 35 -6.82 11.20 6.67
C ALA A 35 -7.41 10.95 8.06
N ARG A 36 -7.36 9.70 8.55
CA ARG A 36 -7.84 9.36 9.89
C ARG A 36 -7.02 10.04 10.98
N HIS A 37 -5.70 10.08 10.86
CA HIS A 37 -4.83 10.79 11.80
C HIS A 37 -5.20 12.28 11.88
N LEU A 38 -5.34 12.93 10.72
CA LEU A 38 -5.65 14.37 10.61
C LEU A 38 -7.06 14.76 11.08
N LEU A 39 -7.97 13.80 11.31
CA LEU A 39 -9.24 14.04 12.00
C LEU A 39 -9.06 14.29 13.51
N SER A 40 -7.97 13.80 14.10
CA SER A 40 -7.67 13.91 15.53
C SER A 40 -6.55 14.91 15.82
N ASP A 41 -5.51 14.94 15.00
CA ASP A 41 -4.35 15.81 15.16
C ASP A 41 -3.84 16.28 13.80
N GLN A 42 -3.74 17.59 13.58
CA GLN A 42 -3.29 18.19 12.31
C GLN A 42 -1.76 18.25 12.23
N SER A 43 -1.10 17.12 12.43
CA SER A 43 0.35 17.00 12.40
C SER A 43 0.81 15.80 11.56
N ASP A 44 2.08 15.80 11.17
CA ASP A 44 2.74 14.63 10.60
C ASP A 44 3.02 13.64 11.75
N PRO A 45 2.56 12.37 11.65
CA PRO A 45 2.65 11.42 12.76
C PRO A 45 4.09 11.01 13.12
N PHE A 46 5.08 11.29 12.25
CA PHE A 46 6.48 10.89 12.45
C PHE A 46 7.35 12.00 13.02
N ASN A 47 7.03 13.26 12.74
CA ASN A 47 7.85 14.40 13.19
C ASN A 47 7.06 15.54 13.84
N ARG A 48 5.73 15.43 13.92
CA ARG A 48 4.80 16.40 14.54
C ARG A 48 4.78 17.78 13.89
N SER A 49 5.31 17.93 12.67
CA SER A 49 5.18 19.17 11.92
C SER A 49 3.71 19.40 11.56
N PRO A 50 3.21 20.66 11.52
CA PRO A 50 1.85 20.94 11.07
C PRO A 50 1.59 20.34 9.69
N LEU A 51 0.45 19.69 9.53
CA LEU A 51 0.09 19.01 8.28
C LEU A 51 -1.42 19.09 8.04
N THR A 52 -1.79 19.32 6.79
CA THR A 52 -3.18 19.28 6.32
C THR A 52 -3.31 18.40 5.08
N MET A 53 -4.53 17.90 4.80
CA MET A 53 -4.77 16.97 3.69
C MET A 53 -4.52 17.57 2.29
N ASP A 54 -4.54 18.89 2.13
CA ASP A 54 -4.20 19.56 0.86
C ASP A 54 -2.69 19.56 0.57
N GLN A 55 -1.86 19.33 1.60
CA GLN A 55 -0.41 19.33 1.47
C GLN A 55 0.15 17.95 1.09
N VAL A 56 -0.61 16.86 1.28
CA VAL A 56 -0.17 15.51 0.91
C VAL A 56 -0.23 15.30 -0.60
N LYS A 57 0.79 14.66 -1.16
CA LYS A 57 0.89 14.43 -2.62
C LYS A 57 0.80 12.96 -2.93
N ARG A 58 0.01 12.57 -3.92
CA ARG A 58 -0.08 11.17 -4.37
C ARG A 58 1.28 10.70 -4.89
N ASP A 59 1.69 9.51 -4.48
CA ASP A 59 2.85 8.81 -5.02
C ASP A 59 2.41 7.90 -6.18
N VAL A 60 2.37 8.48 -7.38
CA VAL A 60 1.87 7.78 -8.59
C VAL A 60 2.81 6.64 -8.99
N GLU A 61 4.11 6.81 -8.77
CA GLU A 61 5.11 5.81 -9.14
C GLU A 61 5.01 4.59 -8.23
N LEU A 62 4.93 4.79 -6.91
CA LEU A 62 4.76 3.69 -5.97
C LEU A 62 3.43 2.98 -6.19
N LYS A 63 2.34 3.72 -6.45
CA LYS A 63 1.05 3.13 -6.80
C LYS A 63 1.15 2.20 -8.00
N ALA A 64 1.86 2.60 -9.06
CA ALA A 64 2.03 1.77 -10.25
C ALA A 64 2.82 0.48 -9.95
N LYS A 65 3.86 0.55 -9.10
CA LYS A 65 4.62 -0.64 -8.66
C LYS A 65 3.75 -1.60 -7.85
N ILE A 66 2.98 -1.07 -6.89
CA ILE A 66 2.06 -1.87 -6.08
C ILE A 66 1.01 -2.55 -6.97
N ASP A 67 0.43 -1.83 -7.92
CA ASP A 67 -0.56 -2.40 -8.84
C ASP A 67 0.00 -3.52 -9.70
N ALA A 68 1.21 -3.34 -10.22
CA ALA A 68 1.91 -4.36 -11.00
C ALA A 68 2.16 -5.62 -10.15
N TRP A 69 2.62 -5.44 -8.91
CA TRP A 69 2.86 -6.55 -7.99
C TRP A 69 1.56 -7.29 -7.61
N ILE A 70 0.47 -6.56 -7.31
CA ILE A 70 -0.84 -7.17 -7.03
C ILE A 70 -1.28 -8.00 -8.24
N LYS A 71 -1.15 -7.46 -9.45
CA LYS A 71 -1.53 -8.15 -10.68
C LYS A 71 -0.72 -9.44 -10.85
N GLU A 72 0.59 -9.37 -10.73
CA GLU A 72 1.49 -10.52 -10.81
C GLU A 72 1.10 -11.60 -9.80
N LYS A 73 0.87 -11.23 -8.53
CA LYS A 73 0.50 -12.19 -7.49
C LYS A 73 -0.86 -12.84 -7.71
N ARG A 74 -1.83 -12.10 -8.28
CA ARG A 74 -3.13 -12.66 -8.66
C ARG A 74 -3.01 -13.66 -9.81
N GLU A 75 -2.19 -13.36 -10.81
CA GLU A 75 -1.93 -14.25 -11.94
C GLU A 75 -1.18 -15.52 -11.49
N GLU A 76 -0.14 -15.39 -10.65
CA GLU A 76 0.56 -16.53 -10.04
C GLU A 76 -0.39 -17.44 -9.25
N HIS A 77 -1.28 -16.86 -8.45
CA HIS A 77 -2.23 -17.62 -7.64
C HIS A 77 -3.27 -18.33 -8.51
N ALA A 78 -3.81 -17.65 -9.53
CA ALA A 78 -4.75 -18.25 -10.48
C ALA A 78 -4.10 -19.41 -11.26
N ALA A 79 -2.85 -19.24 -11.72
CA ALA A 79 -2.10 -20.28 -12.41
C ALA A 79 -1.86 -21.51 -11.51
N LYS A 80 -1.49 -21.30 -10.23
CA LYS A 80 -1.31 -22.39 -9.25
C LYS A 80 -2.60 -23.20 -9.06
N LEU A 81 -3.73 -22.53 -8.82
CA LEU A 81 -5.02 -23.20 -8.68
C LEU A 81 -5.36 -24.06 -9.90
N SER A 82 -5.19 -23.51 -11.11
CA SER A 82 -5.46 -24.25 -12.35
C SER A 82 -4.55 -25.47 -12.53
N SER A 83 -3.30 -25.41 -12.05
CA SER A 83 -2.36 -26.53 -12.12
C SER A 83 -2.63 -27.63 -11.07
N GLU A 84 -3.27 -27.28 -9.95
CA GLU A 84 -3.64 -28.22 -8.89
C GLU A 84 -4.93 -28.99 -9.23
N GLU A 85 -5.93 -28.34 -9.86
CA GLU A 85 -7.17 -28.99 -10.31
C GLU A 85 -6.94 -30.05 -11.41
N VAL A 86 -6.03 -29.78 -12.35
CA VAL A 86 -5.67 -30.76 -13.40
C VAL A 86 -4.97 -31.99 -12.82
N LYS A 87 -4.25 -31.84 -11.71
CA LYS A 87 -3.57 -32.95 -11.04
C LYS A 87 -4.51 -33.80 -10.18
N SER A 88 -5.60 -33.22 -9.66
CA SER A 88 -6.57 -33.91 -8.81
C SER A 88 -7.63 -34.71 -9.56
N THR A 89 -7.79 -34.50 -10.87
CA THR A 89 -8.80 -35.19 -11.71
C THR A 89 -8.22 -36.37 -12.50
N ALA A 90 -6.93 -36.64 -12.33
CA ALA A 90 -6.20 -37.72 -13.01
C ALA A 90 -6.02 -39.00 -12.16
N ASP A 91 -6.79 -39.15 -11.06
CA ASP A 91 -6.87 -40.35 -10.21
C ASP A 91 -8.29 -40.93 -10.22
#